data_AF-C1BWH7-F1
#
_entry.id   AF-C1BWH7-F1
#
_cell.length_a   1.000
_cell.length_b   1.000
_cell.length_c   1.000
_cell.angle_alpha   90.00
_cell.angle_beta   90.00
_cell.angle_gamma   90.00
#
_symmetry.space_group_name_H-M   'P 1'
#
loop_
_entity.id
_entity.type
_entity.pdbx_description
1 polymer ?
#
loop_
_entity_poly.entity_id
_entity_poly.type
_entity_poly.pdbx_seq_one_letter_code
_entity_poly.pdbx_strand_id
1 'polypeptide(L)'
;MPRVDADLKLDFKDVLFRPKRSSLRSRSEVDLARTFTFRNSKQTYHGIPIIAANMDTTGTFEMARVLSKHTLFTAMQKHYSLDDWKTFAANHPECLEHIAASSGSGKADLERLTEILEAIPAIKYICLDVANGYSEHFVEFVKTVRQKFPNHTIMVFSDFQPRKICDSMQCSLGHRDRILCHGCVTSA
;
A
#
# COMPACT_ATOMS: atom_id res chain seq x y z
N MET A 1 16.51 -12.66 -27.33
CA MET A 1 15.59 -13.73 -26.89
C MET A 1 15.12 -13.41 -25.49
N PRO A 2 13.81 -13.53 -25.18
CA PRO A 2 13.35 -13.44 -23.80
C PRO A 2 14.03 -14.53 -22.96
N ARG A 3 14.48 -14.16 -21.75
CA ARG A 3 15.09 -15.09 -20.80
C ARG A 3 13.98 -15.93 -20.19
N VAL A 4 14.00 -17.23 -20.43
CA VAL A 4 13.06 -18.17 -19.80
C VAL A 4 13.54 -18.46 -18.39
N ASP A 5 12.69 -18.23 -17.41
CA ASP A 5 12.92 -18.60 -16.01
C ASP A 5 12.35 -20.00 -15.77
N ALA A 6 13.20 -20.93 -15.35
CA ALA A 6 12.85 -22.34 -15.16
C ALA A 6 12.51 -22.69 -13.70
N ASP A 7 12.54 -21.70 -12.80
CA ASP A 7 12.28 -21.94 -11.38
C ASP A 7 10.81 -22.30 -11.15
N LEU A 8 10.57 -23.21 -10.19
CA LEU A 8 9.22 -23.59 -9.75
C LEU A 8 8.46 -22.36 -9.23
N LYS A 9 7.27 -22.11 -9.77
CA LYS A 9 6.38 -21.03 -9.35
C LYS A 9 5.20 -21.64 -8.59
N LEU A 10 5.01 -21.22 -7.34
CA LEU A 10 3.95 -21.69 -6.46
C LEU A 10 2.87 -20.61 -6.31
N ASP A 11 1.61 -21.03 -6.36
CA ASP A 11 0.42 -20.23 -6.07
C ASP A 11 -0.22 -20.68 -4.74
N PHE A 12 -1.21 -19.95 -4.23
CA PHE A 12 -1.88 -20.27 -2.97
C PHE A 12 -2.55 -21.64 -2.96
N LYS A 13 -3.01 -22.11 -4.12
CA LYS A 13 -3.61 -23.45 -4.29
C LYS A 13 -2.59 -24.59 -4.18
N ASP A 14 -1.30 -24.31 -4.32
CA ASP A 14 -0.24 -25.33 -4.34
C ASP A 14 0.30 -25.63 -2.93
N VAL A 15 -0.10 -24.87 -1.91
CA VAL A 15 0.48 -24.93 -0.57
C VAL A 15 -0.57 -24.97 0.54
N LEU A 16 -0.20 -25.57 1.67
CA LEU A 16 -1.00 -25.59 2.90
C LEU A 16 -0.11 -25.28 4.11
N PHE A 17 -0.68 -24.65 5.14
CA PHE A 17 0.02 -24.48 6.40
C PHE A 17 0.07 -25.80 7.18
N ARG A 18 1.27 -26.20 7.61
CA ARG A 18 1.44 -27.34 8.52
C ARG A 18 1.05 -26.93 9.95
N PRO A 19 0.06 -27.58 10.59
CA PRO A 19 -0.29 -27.29 11.97
C PRO A 19 0.88 -27.50 12.93
N LYS A 20 0.99 -26.66 13.95
CA LYS A 20 1.98 -26.77 15.04
C LYS A 20 1.27 -26.74 16.38
N ARG A 21 1.87 -27.36 17.40
CA ARG A 21 1.37 -27.27 18.78
C ARG A 21 1.37 -25.80 19.22
N SER A 22 0.30 -25.37 19.86
CA SER A 22 0.09 -24.00 20.34
C SER A 22 -0.42 -24.03 21.78
N SER A 23 -0.14 -22.97 22.53
CA SER A 23 -0.68 -22.73 23.87
C SER A 23 -2.05 -22.05 23.86
N LEU A 24 -2.49 -21.53 22.70
CA LEU A 24 -3.76 -20.84 22.55
C LEU A 24 -4.93 -21.80 22.74
N ARG A 25 -5.92 -21.39 23.54
CA ARG A 25 -7.12 -22.20 23.84
C ARG A 25 -8.32 -21.80 22.98
N SER A 26 -8.35 -20.55 22.52
CA SER A 26 -9.43 -20.00 21.70
C SER A 26 -8.89 -19.14 20.56
N ARG A 27 -9.66 -19.07 19.46
CA ARG A 27 -9.38 -18.15 18.33
C ARG A 27 -9.50 -16.68 18.73
N SER A 28 -10.27 -16.37 19.78
CA SER A 28 -10.44 -15.01 20.30
C SER A 28 -9.18 -14.46 20.99
N GLU A 29 -8.22 -15.32 21.33
CA GLU A 29 -6.94 -14.93 21.93
C GLU A 29 -5.91 -14.46 20.88
N VAL A 30 -6.23 -14.56 19.60
CA VAL A 30 -5.32 -14.20 18.50
C VAL A 30 -5.36 -12.70 18.26
N ASP A 31 -4.20 -12.06 18.37
CA ASP A 31 -4.02 -10.67 17.96
C ASP A 31 -3.63 -10.57 16.47
N LEU A 32 -4.50 -9.94 15.69
CA LEU A 32 -4.31 -9.68 14.27
C LEU A 32 -3.60 -8.35 14.00
N ALA A 33 -3.57 -7.44 14.98
CA ALA A 33 -2.94 -6.14 14.82
C ALA A 33 -1.42 -6.30 14.65
N ARG A 34 -0.84 -5.41 13.86
CA ARG A 34 0.60 -5.32 13.64
C ARG A 34 1.05 -3.88 13.76
N THR A 35 2.23 -3.69 14.30
CA THR A 35 2.90 -2.39 14.36
C THR A 35 4.09 -2.39 13.42
N PHE A 36 4.12 -1.45 12.49
CA PHE A 36 5.24 -1.29 11.55
C PHE A 36 5.80 0.13 11.65
N THR A 37 7.12 0.25 11.67
CA THR A 37 7.79 1.54 11.48
C THR A 37 8.44 1.55 10.10
N PHE A 38 7.99 2.47 9.25
CA PHE A 38 8.44 2.58 7.87
C PHE A 38 9.84 3.19 7.79
N ARG A 39 10.71 2.57 7.02
CA ARG A 39 12.12 2.97 6.86
C ARG A 39 12.24 4.38 6.27
N ASN A 40 11.50 4.73 5.24
CA ASN A 40 11.70 6.00 4.52
C ASN A 40 10.91 7.15 5.15
N SER A 41 9.62 6.95 5.47
CA SER A 41 8.78 7.99 6.06
C SER A 41 8.98 8.17 7.57
N LYS A 42 9.58 7.17 8.25
CA LYS A 42 9.71 7.09 9.72
C LYS A 42 8.38 7.06 10.48
N GLN A 43 7.26 7.00 9.77
CA GLN A 43 5.94 6.88 10.36
C GLN A 43 5.74 5.47 10.95
N THR A 44 4.87 5.39 11.95
CA THR A 44 4.45 4.12 12.54
C THR A 44 2.99 3.85 12.20
N TYR A 45 2.71 2.66 11.68
CA TYR A 45 1.37 2.10 11.48
C TYR A 45 1.05 1.15 12.62
N HIS A 46 -0.19 1.17 13.09
CA HIS A 46 -0.76 0.15 13.95
C HIS A 46 -2.16 -0.22 13.44
N GLY A 47 -2.41 -1.50 13.17
CA GLY A 47 -3.71 -1.98 12.69
C GLY A 47 -3.64 -3.38 12.09
N ILE A 48 -4.75 -3.84 11.51
CA ILE A 48 -4.82 -5.14 10.82
C ILE A 48 -4.36 -4.94 9.36
N PRO A 49 -3.27 -5.60 8.91
CA PRO A 49 -2.66 -5.34 7.60
C PRO A 49 -3.42 -6.03 6.45
N ILE A 50 -4.71 -5.73 6.34
CA ILE A 50 -5.59 -6.12 5.24
C ILE A 50 -6.04 -4.82 4.57
N ILE A 51 -5.86 -4.75 3.25
CA ILE A 51 -6.04 -3.52 2.48
C ILE A 51 -7.10 -3.75 1.40
N ALA A 52 -8.15 -2.93 1.40
CA ALA A 52 -9.05 -2.83 0.25
C ALA A 52 -8.32 -2.21 -0.94
N ALA A 53 -8.39 -2.88 -2.09
CA ALA A 53 -7.71 -2.46 -3.32
C ALA A 53 -8.28 -1.14 -3.85
N ASN A 54 -7.43 -0.32 -4.48
CA ASN A 54 -7.74 0.98 -5.07
C ASN A 54 -8.54 0.92 -6.38
N MET A 55 -9.40 -0.09 -6.53
CA MET A 55 -10.34 -0.23 -7.63
C MET A 55 -11.58 0.63 -7.37
N ASP A 56 -12.18 1.14 -8.43
CA ASP A 56 -13.40 1.98 -8.41
C ASP A 56 -14.58 1.37 -7.64
N THR A 57 -14.71 0.04 -7.68
CA THR A 57 -15.78 -0.72 -7.03
C THR A 57 -15.41 -1.28 -5.65
N THR A 58 -14.17 -1.11 -5.21
CA THR A 58 -13.68 -1.68 -3.94
C THR A 58 -13.16 -0.61 -2.99
N GLY A 59 -12.27 0.27 -3.45
CA GLY A 59 -11.64 1.34 -2.66
C GLY A 59 -12.51 2.59 -2.54
N THR A 60 -13.77 2.42 -2.13
CA THR A 60 -14.75 3.51 -2.01
C THR A 60 -14.75 4.14 -0.61
N PHE A 61 -15.36 5.32 -0.46
CA PHE A 61 -15.49 6.00 0.83
C PHE A 61 -16.35 5.20 1.82
N GLU A 62 -17.38 4.53 1.32
CA GLU A 62 -18.24 3.66 2.11
C GLU A 62 -17.46 2.46 2.63
N MET A 63 -16.59 1.87 1.80
CA MET A 63 -15.70 0.79 2.22
C MET A 63 -14.74 1.26 3.30
N ALA A 64 -14.09 2.41 3.10
CA ALA A 64 -13.19 3.01 4.09
C ALA A 64 -13.87 3.21 5.45
N ARG A 65 -15.12 3.69 5.45
CA ARG A 65 -15.91 3.91 6.67
C ARG A 65 -16.24 2.61 7.42
N VAL A 66 -16.46 1.52 6.71
CA VAL A 66 -16.75 0.22 7.36
C VAL A 66 -15.46 -0.42 7.86
N LEU A 67 -14.40 -0.39 7.06
CA LEU A 67 -13.11 -1.01 7.39
C LEU A 67 -12.38 -0.30 8.54
N SER A 68 -12.48 1.02 8.64
CA SER A 68 -11.85 1.80 9.71
C SER A 68 -12.33 1.37 11.11
N LYS A 69 -13.60 0.98 11.25
CA LYS A 69 -14.18 0.45 12.51
C LYS A 69 -13.49 -0.82 13.01
N HIS A 70 -12.79 -1.51 12.12
CA HIS A 70 -12.06 -2.74 12.40
C HIS A 70 -10.55 -2.55 12.33
N THR A 71 -10.04 -1.32 12.22
CA THR A 71 -8.60 -1.01 12.02
C THR A 71 -8.01 -1.62 10.74
N LEU A 72 -8.86 -1.86 9.74
CA LEU A 72 -8.44 -2.27 8.39
C LEU A 72 -8.11 -1.04 7.53
N PHE A 73 -7.34 -1.26 6.47
CA PHE A 73 -6.83 -0.20 5.61
C PHE A 73 -7.59 -0.13 4.28
N THR A 74 -7.72 1.06 3.70
CA THR A 74 -8.29 1.24 2.35
C THR A 74 -7.37 2.06 1.46
N ALA A 75 -6.90 1.46 0.35
CA ALA A 75 -6.32 2.25 -0.72
C ALA A 75 -7.48 2.81 -1.55
N MET A 76 -7.63 4.14 -1.58
CA MET A 76 -8.78 4.78 -2.18
C MET A 76 -8.66 4.80 -3.69
N GLN A 77 -9.76 4.65 -4.41
CA GLN A 77 -9.75 4.83 -5.87
C GLN A 77 -9.39 6.28 -6.25
N LYS A 78 -8.86 6.47 -7.46
CA LYS A 78 -8.31 7.77 -7.90
C LYS A 78 -9.30 8.69 -8.62
N HIS A 79 -10.57 8.30 -8.75
CA HIS A 79 -11.55 9.02 -9.56
C HIS A 79 -12.43 10.01 -8.79
N TYR A 80 -12.29 10.09 -7.46
CA TYR A 80 -13.01 11.08 -6.65
C TYR A 80 -12.50 12.50 -6.87
N SER A 81 -13.41 13.47 -6.82
CA SER A 81 -13.04 14.89 -6.88
C SER A 81 -12.45 15.37 -5.57
N LEU A 82 -11.73 16.50 -5.60
CA LEU A 82 -11.18 17.12 -4.40
C LEU A 82 -12.28 17.50 -3.39
N ASP A 83 -13.46 17.91 -3.87
CA ASP A 83 -14.58 18.30 -3.01
C ASP A 83 -15.21 17.07 -2.33
N ASP A 84 -15.26 15.93 -3.02
CA ASP A 84 -15.68 14.66 -2.40
C ASP A 84 -14.72 14.27 -1.28
N TRP A 85 -13.41 14.38 -1.52
CA TRP A 85 -12.38 14.12 -0.51
C TRP A 85 -12.50 15.03 0.71
N LYS A 86 -12.70 16.33 0.51
CA LYS A 86 -12.90 17.29 1.60
C LYS A 86 -14.16 16.97 2.40
N THR A 87 -15.26 16.65 1.70
CA THR A 87 -16.53 16.28 2.33
C THR A 87 -16.37 15.01 3.16
N PHE A 88 -15.71 13.99 2.61
CA PHE A 88 -15.42 12.75 3.32
C PHE A 88 -14.55 13.00 4.56
N ALA A 89 -13.46 13.76 4.43
CA ALA A 89 -12.57 14.05 5.54
C ALA A 89 -13.24 14.86 6.67
N ALA A 90 -14.15 15.78 6.33
CA ALA A 90 -14.91 16.53 7.30
C ALA A 90 -15.92 15.66 8.06
N ASN A 91 -16.56 14.71 7.36
CA ASN A 91 -17.60 13.86 7.94
C ASN A 91 -17.05 12.63 8.66
N HIS A 92 -15.87 12.14 8.26
CA HIS A 92 -15.26 10.89 8.73
C HIS A 92 -13.77 11.04 9.06
N PRO A 93 -13.38 11.96 9.97
CA PRO A 93 -11.98 12.20 10.32
C PRO A 93 -11.28 10.96 10.90
N GLU A 94 -12.02 10.06 11.56
CA GLU A 94 -11.53 8.80 12.12
C GLU A 94 -11.01 7.83 11.06
N CYS A 95 -11.46 7.95 9.81
CA CYS A 95 -11.02 7.07 8.73
C CYS A 95 -9.64 7.45 8.19
N LEU A 96 -9.22 8.71 8.36
CA LEU A 96 -8.05 9.28 7.68
C LEU A 96 -6.71 8.61 8.07
N GLU A 97 -6.66 7.96 9.24
CA GLU A 97 -5.47 7.25 9.72
C GLU A 97 -5.13 5.99 8.89
N HIS A 98 -6.14 5.33 8.33
CA HIS A 98 -6.00 4.04 7.64
C HIS A 98 -6.45 4.08 6.19
N ILE A 99 -6.24 5.22 5.52
CA ILE A 99 -6.47 5.36 4.09
C ILE A 99 -5.24 5.86 3.35
N ALA A 100 -5.17 5.56 2.06
CA ALA A 100 -4.20 6.13 1.15
C ALA A 100 -4.86 6.77 -0.06
N ALA A 101 -4.35 7.93 -0.47
CA ALA A 101 -4.71 8.53 -1.75
C ALA A 101 -3.92 7.85 -2.87
N SER A 102 -4.63 7.38 -3.90
CA SER A 102 -4.01 6.67 -5.03
C SER A 102 -3.68 7.58 -6.20
N SER A 103 -2.60 7.28 -6.91
CA SER A 103 -2.16 7.98 -8.11
C SER A 103 -1.52 7.02 -9.11
N GLY A 104 -1.71 7.28 -10.40
CA GLY A 104 -0.85 6.72 -11.45
C GLY A 104 0.47 7.49 -11.55
N SER A 105 1.18 7.33 -12.68
CA SER A 105 2.45 8.02 -12.98
C SER A 105 2.32 9.25 -13.88
N GLY A 106 1.09 9.64 -14.24
CA GLY A 106 0.83 10.79 -15.11
C GLY A 106 0.95 12.13 -14.37
N LYS A 107 1.30 13.20 -15.09
CA LYS A 107 1.41 14.55 -14.51
C LYS A 107 0.10 15.02 -13.87
N ALA A 108 -1.03 14.83 -14.55
CA ALA A 108 -2.36 15.18 -14.04
C ALA A 108 -2.74 14.37 -12.78
N ASP A 109 -2.33 13.09 -12.70
CA ASP A 109 -2.56 12.27 -11.52
C ASP A 109 -1.74 12.79 -10.33
N LEU A 110 -0.49 13.20 -10.56
CA LEU A 110 0.36 13.81 -9.53
C LEU A 110 -0.16 15.18 -9.04
N GLU A 111 -0.68 16.01 -9.95
CA GLU A 111 -1.30 17.28 -9.62
C GLU A 111 -2.51 17.05 -8.69
N ARG A 112 -3.42 16.14 -9.06
CA ARG A 112 -4.57 15.77 -8.21
C ARG A 112 -4.15 15.20 -6.87
N LEU A 113 -3.18 14.29 -6.83
CA LEU A 113 -2.65 13.74 -5.59
C LEU A 113 -2.12 14.87 -4.68
N THR A 114 -1.41 15.84 -5.26
CA THR A 114 -0.88 16.99 -4.52
C THR A 114 -2.02 17.80 -3.91
N GLU A 115 -3.03 18.15 -4.71
CA GLU A 115 -4.18 18.93 -4.25
C GLU A 115 -4.90 18.25 -3.07
N ILE A 116 -5.08 16.92 -3.13
CA ILE A 116 -5.71 16.14 -2.06
C ILE A 116 -4.88 16.18 -0.77
N LEU A 117 -3.57 15.92 -0.86
CA LEU A 117 -2.69 15.85 0.32
C LEU A 117 -2.46 17.23 0.95
N GLU A 118 -2.40 18.29 0.16
CA GLU A 118 -2.30 19.66 0.65
C GLU A 118 -3.61 20.10 1.33
N ALA A 119 -4.76 19.72 0.78
CA ALA A 119 -6.06 20.02 1.37
C ALA A 119 -6.36 19.20 2.63
N ILE A 120 -5.81 17.97 2.73
CA ILE A 120 -6.10 17.04 3.82
C ILE A 120 -4.79 16.48 4.40
N PRO A 121 -4.06 17.27 5.22
CA PRO A 121 -2.76 16.87 5.79
C PRO A 121 -2.81 15.65 6.72
N ALA A 122 -4.00 15.23 7.14
CA ALA A 122 -4.20 14.04 7.96
C ALA A 122 -3.95 12.73 7.18
N ILE A 123 -4.04 12.75 5.84
CA ILE A 123 -3.74 11.59 5.01
C ILE A 123 -2.22 11.42 4.95
N LYS A 124 -1.71 10.35 5.58
CA LYS A 124 -0.26 10.10 5.68
C LYS A 124 0.26 9.07 4.66
N TYR A 125 -0.62 8.45 3.89
CA TYR A 125 -0.27 7.36 2.99
C TYR A 125 -0.61 7.68 1.54
N ILE A 126 0.29 7.27 0.66
CA ILE A 126 0.19 7.43 -0.78
C ILE A 126 0.24 6.05 -1.42
N CYS A 127 -0.66 5.77 -2.34
CA CYS A 127 -0.67 4.55 -3.15
C CYS A 127 -0.29 4.91 -4.58
N LEU A 128 0.86 4.45 -5.06
CA LEU A 128 1.30 4.63 -6.44
C LEU A 128 1.06 3.31 -7.19
N ASP A 129 0.14 3.34 -8.15
CA ASP A 129 -0.33 2.14 -8.82
C ASP A 129 -0.18 2.25 -10.35
N VAL A 130 0.56 1.30 -10.93
CA VAL A 130 0.77 1.17 -12.37
C VAL A 130 0.83 -0.31 -12.77
N ALA A 131 0.35 -0.63 -13.98
CA ALA A 131 0.42 -2.01 -14.48
C ALA A 131 1.86 -2.52 -14.61
N ASN A 132 2.74 -1.73 -15.23
CA ASN A 132 4.15 -2.09 -15.43
C ASN A 132 5.06 -1.24 -14.53
N GLY A 133 5.36 -1.75 -13.34
CA GLY A 133 6.28 -1.05 -12.46
C GLY A 133 7.73 -1.03 -12.95
N TYR A 134 8.15 -1.95 -13.85
CA TYR A 134 9.55 -2.07 -14.34
C TYR A 134 10.04 -0.90 -15.20
N SER A 135 9.13 0.02 -15.54
CA SER A 135 9.46 1.23 -16.25
C SER A 135 10.39 2.13 -15.44
N GLU A 136 11.53 2.51 -16.02
CA GLU A 136 12.42 3.52 -15.44
C GLU A 136 11.67 4.84 -15.16
N HIS A 137 10.69 5.17 -16.01
CA HIS A 137 9.83 6.33 -15.81
C HIS A 137 9.07 6.26 -14.47
N PHE A 138 8.59 5.06 -14.09
CA PHE A 138 7.89 4.89 -12.82
C PHE A 138 8.84 4.98 -11.63
N VAL A 139 10.06 4.45 -11.75
CA VAL A 139 11.10 4.63 -10.73
C VAL A 139 11.40 6.10 -10.48
N GLU A 140 11.60 6.88 -11.54
CA GLU A 140 11.83 8.33 -11.41
C GLU A 140 10.60 9.03 -10.81
N PHE A 141 9.39 8.63 -11.21
CA PHE A 141 8.16 9.15 -10.63
C PHE A 141 8.08 8.92 -9.12
N VAL A 142 8.40 7.71 -8.64
CA VAL A 142 8.46 7.39 -7.20
C VAL A 142 9.46 8.29 -6.47
N LYS A 143 10.64 8.55 -7.06
CA LYS A 143 11.63 9.48 -6.49
C LYS A 143 11.08 10.89 -6.41
N THR A 144 10.42 11.38 -7.46
CA THR A 144 9.75 12.70 -7.46
C THR A 144 8.71 12.79 -6.36
N VAL A 145 7.84 11.79 -6.21
CA VAL A 145 6.82 11.76 -5.15
C VAL A 145 7.46 11.74 -3.76
N ARG A 146 8.51 10.95 -3.55
CA ARG A 146 9.26 10.92 -2.28
C ARG A 146 9.91 12.26 -1.94
N GLN A 147 10.50 12.95 -2.93
CA GLN A 147 11.09 14.27 -2.73
C GLN A 147 10.02 15.30 -2.34
N LYS A 148 8.86 15.24 -2.98
CA LYS A 148 7.74 16.16 -2.70
C LYS A 148 7.06 15.88 -1.35
N PHE A 149 6.94 14.60 -0.97
CA PHE A 149 6.25 14.15 0.23
C PHE A 149 7.16 13.31 1.14
N PRO A 150 8.20 13.91 1.76
CA PRO A 150 9.23 13.16 2.50
C PRO A 150 8.68 12.40 3.69
N ASN A 151 7.65 12.93 4.36
CA ASN A 151 7.07 12.36 5.58
C ASN A 151 5.89 11.41 5.33
N HIS A 152 5.47 11.23 4.07
CA HIS A 152 4.36 10.33 3.73
C HIS A 152 4.87 8.91 3.51
N THR A 153 4.10 7.92 3.95
CA THR A 153 4.37 6.52 3.64
C THR A 153 3.91 6.22 2.22
N ILE A 154 4.81 5.74 1.37
CA ILE A 154 4.52 5.48 -0.05
C ILE A 154 4.42 3.97 -0.24
N MET A 155 3.28 3.54 -0.75
CA MET A 155 3.02 2.18 -1.19
C MET A 155 3.09 2.14 -2.72
N VAL A 156 3.65 1.06 -3.25
CA VAL A 156 3.77 0.85 -4.70
C VAL A 156 3.04 -0.43 -5.07
N PHE A 157 2.01 -0.31 -5.91
CA PHE A 157 1.22 -1.43 -6.43
C PHE A 157 1.59 -1.61 -7.91
N SER A 158 2.10 -2.79 -8.26
CA SER A 158 2.42 -3.18 -9.64
C SER A 158 2.80 -4.66 -9.71
N ASP A 159 2.79 -5.23 -10.92
CA ASP A 159 3.39 -6.53 -11.21
C ASP A 159 4.92 -6.41 -11.15
N PHE A 160 5.53 -6.69 -9.98
CA PHE A 160 6.96 -6.39 -9.80
C PHE A 160 7.69 -7.40 -8.90
N GLN A 161 8.87 -7.86 -9.34
CA GLN A 161 9.78 -8.68 -8.54
C GLN A 161 10.60 -7.82 -7.55
N PRO A 162 10.67 -8.18 -6.25
CA PRO A 162 11.22 -7.36 -5.16
C PRO A 162 12.64 -6.82 -5.36
N ARG A 163 13.48 -7.46 -6.19
CA ARG A 163 14.89 -7.11 -6.34
C ARG A 163 15.09 -5.74 -6.99
N LYS A 164 14.39 -5.43 -8.08
CA LYS A 164 14.64 -4.18 -8.83
C LYS A 164 14.12 -2.91 -8.13
N ILE A 165 13.06 -3.02 -7.29
CA ILE A 165 12.60 -1.89 -6.47
C ILE A 165 13.61 -1.61 -5.34
N CYS A 166 14.18 -2.66 -4.73
CA CYS A 166 15.19 -2.50 -3.69
C CYS A 166 16.36 -1.61 -4.16
N ASP A 167 16.88 -1.87 -5.35
CA ASP A 167 18.01 -1.10 -5.88
C ASP A 167 17.60 0.35 -6.19
N SER A 168 16.39 0.57 -6.73
CA SER A 168 15.91 1.89 -7.14
C SER A 168 15.48 2.82 -6.00
N MET A 169 14.95 2.27 -4.90
CA MET A 169 14.58 3.02 -3.69
C MET A 169 15.74 3.14 -2.68
N GLN A 170 16.98 2.81 -3.07
CA GLN A 170 18.13 2.68 -2.15
C GLN A 170 17.82 1.78 -0.93
N CYS A 171 17.00 0.76 -1.16
CA CYS A 171 16.62 -0.24 -0.20
C CYS A 171 17.64 -1.39 -0.25
N SER A 172 18.76 -1.23 0.44
CA SER A 172 19.54 -2.38 0.90
C SER A 172 18.62 -3.35 1.64
N LEU A 173 18.66 -4.63 1.24
CA LEU A 173 17.83 -5.75 1.71
C LEU A 173 17.48 -5.66 3.21
N GLY A 174 16.23 -5.34 3.50
CA GLY A 174 15.68 -5.32 4.84
C GLY A 174 14.25 -4.82 4.83
N HIS A 175 13.31 -5.75 4.74
CA HIS A 175 11.85 -5.80 5.00
C HIS A 175 10.99 -4.55 5.41
N ARG A 176 11.46 -3.30 5.35
CA ARG A 176 10.92 -2.24 6.23
C ARG A 176 10.19 -1.07 5.56
N ASP A 177 9.98 -1.12 4.24
CA ASP A 177 9.04 -0.23 3.51
C ASP A 177 8.17 -1.05 2.55
N ARG A 178 7.67 -2.21 3.00
CA ARG A 178 6.79 -3.04 2.20
C ARG A 178 5.42 -3.04 2.85
N ILE A 179 4.44 -2.38 2.23
CA ILE A 179 3.03 -2.62 2.59
C ILE A 179 2.35 -3.51 1.56
N LEU A 180 2.71 -3.48 0.27
CA LEU A 180 2.13 -4.45 -0.65
C LEU A 180 3.08 -4.82 -1.80
N CYS A 181 3.34 -6.11 -1.95
CA CYS A 181 3.65 -6.72 -3.23
C CYS A 181 2.56 -7.76 -3.46
N HIS A 182 1.72 -7.59 -4.49
CA HIS A 182 0.95 -8.71 -4.98
C HIS A 182 1.96 -9.77 -5.48
N GLY A 183 1.99 -10.94 -4.83
CA GLY A 183 2.61 -12.14 -5.38
C GLY A 183 4.14 -12.22 -5.40
N CYS A 184 4.85 -11.80 -4.33
CA CYS A 184 6.29 -12.12 -4.25
C CYS A 184 6.76 -12.62 -2.88
N VAL A 185 6.59 -13.93 -2.68
CA VAL A 185 7.41 -14.70 -1.76
C VAL A 185 8.80 -14.85 -2.38
N THR A 186 9.74 -13.99 -1.99
CA THR A 186 11.15 -14.34 -2.19
C THR A 186 11.56 -15.27 -1.06
N SER A 187 11.82 -16.53 -1.40
CA SER A 187 12.52 -17.49 -0.55
C SER A 187 13.81 -16.88 -0.01
N ALA A 188 14.05 -17.06 1.28
CA ALA A 188 15.36 -16.87 1.91
C ALA A 188 16.39 -17.82 1.29
#